data_AF-A0A075GU02-F1
#
_entry.id   AF-A0A075GU02-F1
#
_cell.length_a   1.000
_cell.length_b   1.000
_cell.length_c   1.000
_cell.angle_alpha   90.00
_cell.angle_beta   90.00
_cell.angle_gamma   90.00
#
_symmetry.space_group_name_H-M   'P 1'
#
loop_
_entity.id
_entity.type
_entity.pdbx_description
1 polymer ?
#
loop_
_entity_poly.entity_id
_entity_poly.type
_entity_poly.pdbx_seq_one_letter_code
_entity_poly.pdbx_strand_id
1 'polypeptide(L)'
;MLILGPKLEVLHDSPAAEDDVETISCMAFRSDGVLVVARNSLGMTVDERPENRLECWHSERGLVNTSELPARATTLMAIGSGVVVGCFDGSLLILDIGERQERLIAELDYQISGVCAWDDDLLVASWFDVFRITTGGEVIWQFEHIGVVEHILGLGERVAVLGDDRKGRTPAPMVILDPDMPPRHDDYLTAEEPAEPSSDEFSGSLSEEEEQMADKRPALPEQARGILDTLEEEIEIKVDEQAVEADLLEDLSASARAINLPPVANAGDDRTVDVDEEGKATVLLDGGRSYDPDGTIEGWAWEDGKGTVIGDTPQVRVRIASGVHVFHLTVTDDRGASTKSMITVQAR
;
A
#
# COMPACT_ATOMS: atom_id res chain seq x y z
N MET A 1 -24.64 8.94 2.02
CA MET A 1 -24.91 9.58 0.72
C MET A 1 -26.37 10.04 0.66
N LEU A 2 -26.65 11.18 0.03
CA LEU A 2 -28.01 11.64 -0.29
C LEU A 2 -28.12 11.93 -1.79
N ILE A 3 -29.18 11.44 -2.42
CA ILE A 3 -29.55 11.79 -3.80
C ILE A 3 -30.76 12.71 -3.70
N LEU A 4 -30.58 13.95 -4.13
CA LEU A 4 -31.61 14.98 -4.07
C LEU A 4 -32.26 15.19 -5.43
N GLY A 5 -33.55 15.45 -5.41
CA GLY A 5 -34.30 15.86 -6.59
C GLY A 5 -34.11 17.34 -6.92
N PRO A 6 -34.70 17.81 -8.03
CA PRO A 6 -34.57 19.20 -8.46
C PRO A 6 -35.11 20.24 -7.47
N LYS A 7 -35.93 19.84 -6.49
CA LYS A 7 -36.47 20.70 -5.43
C LYS A 7 -35.79 20.46 -4.08
N LEU A 8 -34.64 19.79 -4.06
CA LEU A 8 -33.88 19.39 -2.87
C LEU A 8 -34.65 18.43 -1.94
N GLU A 9 -35.66 17.75 -2.46
CA GLU A 9 -36.29 16.61 -1.81
C GLU A 9 -35.32 15.42 -1.82
N VAL A 10 -35.28 14.66 -0.73
CA VAL A 10 -34.49 13.42 -0.67
C VAL A 10 -35.21 12.38 -1.54
N LEU A 11 -34.58 11.99 -2.66
CA LEU A 11 -35.05 10.90 -3.51
C LEU A 11 -34.60 9.55 -2.95
N HIS A 12 -33.31 9.47 -2.59
CA HIS A 12 -32.71 8.29 -1.98
C HIS A 12 -31.68 8.71 -0.95
N ASP A 13 -31.56 7.92 0.11
CA ASP A 13 -30.51 8.03 1.10
C ASP A 13 -29.84 6.68 1.33
N SER A 14 -28.56 6.74 1.63
CA SER A 14 -27.77 5.59 2.05
C SER A 14 -26.84 6.09 3.16
N PRO A 15 -27.34 6.19 4.41
CA PRO A 15 -26.52 6.60 5.56
C PRO A 15 -25.47 5.52 5.88
N ALA A 16 -24.47 5.89 6.68
CA ALA A 16 -23.63 4.90 7.33
C ALA A 16 -24.44 4.14 8.38
N ALA A 17 -24.05 2.92 8.68
CA ALA A 17 -24.69 2.16 9.73
C ALA A 17 -24.41 2.77 11.12
N GLU A 18 -25.32 2.59 12.07
CA GLU A 18 -25.15 3.15 13.42
C GLU A 18 -23.97 2.52 14.18
N ASP A 19 -23.61 1.29 13.81
CA ASP A 19 -22.54 0.50 14.40
C ASP A 19 -21.21 0.61 13.65
N ASP A 20 -21.13 1.42 12.59
CA ASP A 20 -19.97 1.48 11.72
C ASP A 20 -19.58 2.92 11.31
N VAL A 21 -18.28 3.13 11.08
CA VAL A 21 -17.73 4.36 10.52
C VAL A 21 -17.41 4.12 9.05
N GLU A 22 -18.34 4.50 8.18
CA GLU A 22 -18.16 4.38 6.74
C GLU A 22 -17.72 5.70 6.09
N THR A 23 -16.89 5.59 5.05
CA THR A 23 -16.48 6.72 4.21
C THR A 23 -16.71 6.40 2.74
N ILE A 24 -16.93 7.44 1.93
CA ILE A 24 -17.01 7.34 0.48
C ILE A 24 -15.68 7.80 -0.07
N SER A 25 -14.91 6.88 -0.67
CA SER A 25 -13.60 7.19 -1.23
C SER A 25 -13.69 7.81 -2.61
N CYS A 26 -14.60 7.31 -3.46
CA CYS A 26 -14.70 7.70 -4.87
C CYS A 26 -16.15 7.68 -5.35
N MET A 27 -16.43 8.50 -6.36
CA MET A 27 -17.73 8.54 -7.04
C MET A 27 -17.52 8.79 -8.54
N ALA A 28 -18.32 8.15 -9.38
CA ALA A 28 -18.32 8.37 -10.82
C ALA A 28 -19.74 8.31 -11.38
N PHE A 29 -20.05 9.19 -12.33
CA PHE A 29 -21.29 9.10 -13.10
C PHE A 29 -21.05 8.35 -14.40
N ARG A 30 -21.97 7.45 -14.71
CA ARG A 30 -22.07 6.82 -16.02
C ARG A 30 -22.93 7.65 -16.96
N SER A 31 -22.79 7.37 -18.25
CA SER A 31 -23.57 7.98 -19.33
C SER A 31 -25.07 7.65 -19.26
N ASP A 32 -25.46 6.53 -18.64
CA ASP A 32 -26.84 6.10 -18.43
C ASP A 32 -27.50 6.69 -17.18
N GLY A 33 -26.83 7.65 -16.52
CA GLY A 33 -27.36 8.35 -15.34
C GLY A 33 -27.24 7.56 -14.04
N VAL A 34 -26.56 6.41 -14.05
CA VAL A 34 -26.23 5.66 -12.83
C VAL A 34 -25.00 6.31 -12.16
N LEU A 35 -25.16 6.66 -10.89
CA LEU A 35 -24.10 7.09 -10.00
C LEU A 35 -23.46 5.86 -9.36
N VAL A 36 -22.16 5.68 -9.55
CA VAL A 36 -21.38 4.65 -8.88
C VAL A 36 -20.64 5.28 -7.71
N VAL A 37 -20.72 4.65 -6.55
CA VAL A 37 -20.11 5.12 -5.31
C VAL A 37 -19.30 4.01 -4.69
N ALA A 38 -18.02 4.25 -4.47
CA ALA A 38 -17.19 3.38 -3.67
C ALA A 38 -17.28 3.78 -2.20
N ARG A 39 -17.63 2.81 -1.37
CA ARG A 39 -17.73 2.98 0.06
C ARG A 39 -16.85 1.97 0.78
N ASN A 40 -16.20 2.43 1.82
CA ASN A 40 -15.35 1.62 2.67
C ASN A 40 -15.70 1.84 4.14
N SER A 41 -15.80 0.74 4.87
CA SER A 41 -15.85 0.70 6.32
C SER A 41 -14.45 0.98 6.89
N LEU A 42 -14.39 1.71 8.00
CA LEU A 42 -13.18 1.96 8.78
C LEU A 42 -13.23 1.25 10.14
N GLY A 43 -14.37 0.65 10.48
CA GLY A 43 -14.60 -0.07 11.73
C GLY A 43 -14.58 -1.59 11.55
N MET A 44 -14.80 -2.31 12.64
CA MET A 44 -15.12 -3.74 12.54
C MET A 44 -16.60 -3.88 12.22
N THR A 45 -16.93 -4.41 11.04
CA THR A 45 -18.30 -4.75 10.70
C THR A 45 -18.78 -5.88 11.61
N VAL A 46 -19.90 -5.67 12.30
CA VAL A 46 -20.48 -6.67 13.23
C VAL A 46 -21.33 -7.71 12.48
N ASP A 47 -21.52 -7.54 11.17
CA ASP A 47 -22.37 -8.34 10.29
C ASP A 47 -21.67 -8.73 8.96
N GLU A 48 -22.41 -9.37 8.05
CA GLU A 48 -21.89 -9.87 6.76
C GLU A 48 -21.77 -8.79 5.67
N ARG A 49 -21.79 -7.49 6.02
CA ARG A 49 -21.62 -6.42 5.02
C ARG A 49 -20.16 -6.39 4.54
N PRO A 50 -19.93 -6.24 3.23
CA PRO A 50 -18.57 -6.07 2.73
C PRO A 50 -17.93 -4.79 3.27
N GLU A 51 -16.69 -4.90 3.73
CA GLU A 51 -15.88 -3.76 4.19
C GLU A 51 -15.71 -2.73 3.07
N ASN A 52 -15.37 -3.20 1.86
CA ASN A 52 -15.24 -2.38 0.66
C ASN A 52 -16.32 -2.78 -0.34
N ARG A 53 -17.10 -1.81 -0.82
CA ARG A 53 -18.17 -2.06 -1.78
C ARG A 53 -18.40 -0.93 -2.75
N LEU A 54 -18.92 -1.28 -3.92
CA LEU A 54 -19.57 -0.35 -4.84
C LEU A 54 -21.07 -0.38 -4.64
N GLU A 55 -21.68 0.80 -4.55
CA GLU A 55 -23.12 0.98 -4.65
C GLU A 55 -23.44 1.75 -5.94
N CYS A 56 -24.35 1.21 -6.76
CA CYS A 56 -24.77 1.81 -8.02
C CYS A 56 -26.19 2.33 -7.88
N TRP A 57 -26.38 3.65 -8.01
CA TRP A 57 -27.64 4.32 -7.74
C TRP A 57 -28.18 5.03 -8.97
N HIS A 58 -29.48 4.94 -9.19
CA HIS A 58 -30.20 5.72 -10.18
C HIS A 58 -31.25 6.59 -9.49
N SER A 59 -31.36 7.86 -9.88
CA SER A 59 -32.28 8.81 -9.25
C SER A 59 -33.73 8.34 -9.21
N GLU A 60 -34.19 7.63 -10.25
CA GLU A 60 -35.57 7.10 -10.32
C GLU A 60 -35.70 5.65 -9.83
N ARG A 61 -34.67 4.81 -10.02
CA ARG A 61 -34.77 3.36 -9.75
C ARG A 61 -34.25 3.00 -8.35
N GLY A 62 -33.56 3.91 -7.67
CA GLY A 62 -32.88 3.65 -6.42
C GLY A 62 -31.60 2.85 -6.62
N LEU A 63 -31.28 1.97 -5.67
CA LEU A 63 -30.12 1.10 -5.70
C LEU A 63 -30.28 0.03 -6.80
N VAL A 64 -29.41 0.09 -7.81
CA VAL A 64 -29.39 -0.78 -8.99
C VAL A 64 -28.52 -2.01 -8.75
N ASN A 65 -27.35 -1.84 -8.14
CA ASN A 65 -26.39 -2.92 -7.92
C ASN A 65 -25.52 -2.64 -6.69
N THR A 66 -25.09 -3.69 -6.02
CA THR A 66 -24.05 -3.65 -4.99
C THR A 66 -23.04 -4.75 -5.28
N SER A 67 -21.76 -4.40 -5.27
CA SER A 67 -20.65 -5.32 -5.50
C SER A 67 -19.62 -5.15 -4.39
N GLU A 68 -19.09 -6.26 -3.89
CA GLU A 68 -17.94 -6.26 -2.99
C GLU A 68 -16.67 -5.91 -3.76
N LEU A 69 -15.68 -5.35 -3.07
CA LEU A 69 -14.37 -5.07 -3.63
C LEU A 69 -13.29 -5.74 -2.77
N PRO A 70 -12.20 -6.23 -3.38
CA PRO A 70 -11.10 -6.85 -2.64
C PRO A 70 -10.37 -5.86 -1.73
N ALA A 71 -10.35 -4.58 -2.12
CA ALA A 71 -9.72 -3.50 -1.36
C ALA A 71 -10.45 -2.18 -1.57
N ARG A 72 -10.08 -1.16 -0.79
CA ARG A 72 -10.63 0.20 -0.90
C ARG A 72 -10.35 0.75 -2.30
N ALA A 73 -11.41 1.10 -3.04
CA ALA A 73 -11.27 1.81 -4.30
C ALA A 73 -10.69 3.22 -4.07
N THR A 74 -9.72 3.58 -4.89
CA THR A 74 -9.00 4.85 -4.86
C THR A 74 -9.30 5.71 -6.08
N THR A 75 -9.78 5.09 -7.16
CA THR A 75 -10.28 5.79 -8.33
C THR A 75 -11.36 4.98 -9.05
N LEU A 76 -12.27 5.67 -9.73
CA LEU A 76 -13.36 5.07 -10.51
C LEU A 76 -13.43 5.75 -11.88
N MET A 77 -13.59 4.94 -12.92
CA MET A 77 -13.82 5.41 -14.27
C MET A 77 -14.99 4.66 -14.91
N ALA A 78 -16.05 5.38 -15.24
CA ALA A 78 -17.19 4.78 -15.95
C ALA A 78 -16.80 4.39 -17.38
N ILE A 79 -17.13 3.16 -17.80
CA ILE A 79 -16.90 2.66 -19.16
C ILE A 79 -18.17 1.95 -19.66
N GLY A 80 -18.70 2.33 -20.82
CA GLY A 80 -19.88 1.65 -21.42
C GLY A 80 -20.98 1.30 -20.41
N SER A 81 -21.21 0.00 -20.21
CA SER A 81 -22.17 -0.59 -19.26
C SER A 81 -21.59 -0.96 -17.89
N GLY A 82 -20.34 -0.62 -17.60
CA GLY A 82 -19.61 -0.98 -16.39
C GLY A 82 -18.84 0.18 -15.76
N VAL A 83 -17.85 -0.17 -14.95
CA VAL A 83 -16.92 0.74 -14.28
C VAL A 83 -15.55 0.06 -14.14
N VAL A 84 -14.49 0.82 -14.38
CA VAL A 84 -13.12 0.44 -14.01
C VAL A 84 -12.85 0.94 -12.60
N VAL A 85 -12.27 0.09 -11.77
CA VAL A 85 -11.91 0.39 -10.39
C VAL A 85 -10.43 0.21 -10.22
N GLY A 86 -9.75 1.26 -9.77
CA GLY A 86 -8.41 1.15 -9.22
C GLY A 86 -8.48 1.08 -7.70
N CYS A 87 -7.73 0.15 -7.11
CA CYS A 87 -7.74 -0.12 -5.68
C CYS A 87 -6.43 0.29 -4.99
N PHE A 88 -6.50 0.40 -3.67
CA PHE A 88 -5.38 0.75 -2.80
C PHE A 88 -4.27 -0.31 -2.77
N ASP A 89 -4.62 -1.58 -2.94
CA ASP A 89 -3.70 -2.72 -3.00
C ASP A 89 -3.04 -2.90 -4.39
N GLY A 90 -3.39 -2.07 -5.37
CA GLY A 90 -2.91 -2.20 -6.74
C GLY A 90 -3.79 -3.05 -7.67
N SER A 91 -4.92 -3.57 -7.18
CA SER A 91 -5.89 -4.30 -8.00
C SER A 91 -6.59 -3.37 -9.00
N LEU A 92 -6.57 -3.72 -10.28
CA LEU A 92 -7.33 -3.07 -11.36
C LEU A 92 -8.47 -3.97 -11.82
N LEU A 93 -9.70 -3.53 -11.62
CA LEU A 93 -10.91 -4.33 -11.87
C LEU A 93 -11.80 -3.67 -12.93
N ILE A 94 -12.52 -4.50 -13.69
CA ILE A 94 -13.69 -4.08 -14.47
C ILE A 94 -14.92 -4.76 -13.91
N LEU A 95 -15.97 -3.98 -13.64
CA LEU A 95 -17.27 -4.48 -13.19
C LEU A 95 -18.36 -4.04 -14.15
N ASP A 96 -19.08 -5.01 -14.71
CA ASP A 96 -20.30 -4.75 -15.47
C ASP A 96 -21.50 -4.65 -14.53
N ILE A 97 -22.19 -3.50 -14.55
CA ILE A 97 -23.27 -3.24 -13.61
C ILE A 97 -24.51 -4.01 -14.05
N GLY A 98 -24.91 -4.98 -13.21
CA GLY A 98 -25.97 -5.94 -13.50
C GLY A 98 -25.46 -7.36 -13.65
N GLU A 99 -24.14 -7.55 -13.77
CA GLU A 99 -23.48 -8.85 -13.65
C GLU A 99 -22.88 -9.01 -12.25
N ARG A 100 -22.75 -10.26 -11.81
CA ARG A 100 -22.27 -10.58 -10.45
C ARG A 100 -20.77 -10.80 -10.34
N GLN A 101 -20.04 -10.72 -11.46
CA GLN A 101 -18.60 -11.00 -11.47
C GLN A 101 -17.82 -9.74 -11.80
N GLU A 102 -16.94 -9.34 -10.89
CA GLU A 102 -15.79 -8.51 -11.25
C GLU A 102 -14.78 -9.30 -12.08
N ARG A 103 -14.06 -8.60 -12.94
CA ARG A 103 -12.95 -9.14 -13.70
C ARG A 103 -11.67 -8.38 -13.33
N LEU A 104 -10.74 -9.09 -12.70
CA LEU A 104 -9.38 -8.60 -12.48
C LEU A 104 -8.65 -8.46 -13.82
N ILE A 105 -8.11 -7.28 -14.07
CA ILE A 105 -7.35 -6.95 -15.28
C ILE A 105 -5.86 -7.08 -15.00
N ALA A 106 -5.39 -6.46 -13.92
CA ALA A 106 -4.00 -6.45 -13.51
C ALA A 106 -3.91 -6.24 -12.00
N GLU A 107 -2.80 -6.69 -11.42
CA GLU A 107 -2.41 -6.44 -10.04
C GLU A 107 -1.05 -5.75 -10.10
N LEU A 108 -1.00 -4.50 -9.65
CA LEU A 108 0.22 -3.69 -9.61
C LEU A 108 0.81 -3.72 -8.19
N ASP A 109 2.11 -3.49 -8.06
CA ASP A 109 2.79 -3.56 -6.77
C ASP A 109 2.39 -2.44 -5.78
N TYR A 110 1.73 -1.39 -6.28
CA TYR A 110 1.40 -0.20 -5.52
C TYR A 110 -0.03 0.29 -5.79
N GLN A 111 -0.49 1.17 -4.89
CA GLN A 111 -1.78 1.83 -5.00
C GLN A 111 -1.98 2.50 -6.37
N ILE A 112 -3.12 2.21 -6.99
CA ILE A 112 -3.58 2.94 -8.17
C ILE A 112 -4.11 4.31 -7.73
N SER A 113 -3.61 5.38 -8.32
CA SER A 113 -4.05 6.76 -8.03
C SER A 113 -4.97 7.33 -9.12
N GLY A 114 -4.89 6.81 -10.34
CA GLY A 114 -5.67 7.32 -11.46
C GLY A 114 -5.83 6.30 -12.57
N VAL A 115 -6.98 6.36 -13.25
CA VAL A 115 -7.24 5.57 -14.45
C VAL A 115 -7.86 6.48 -15.51
N CYS A 116 -7.41 6.34 -16.76
CA CYS A 116 -7.96 7.02 -17.92
C CYS A 116 -8.15 6.02 -19.06
N ALA A 117 -9.25 6.14 -19.80
CA ALA A 117 -9.48 5.34 -20.99
C ALA A 117 -8.60 5.88 -22.13
N TRP A 118 -8.04 4.98 -22.93
CA TRP A 118 -7.30 5.33 -24.14
C TRP A 118 -7.62 4.31 -25.23
N ASP A 119 -8.49 4.68 -26.17
CA ASP A 119 -9.08 3.77 -27.15
C ASP A 119 -9.66 2.51 -26.49
N ASP A 120 -9.10 1.33 -26.80
CA ASP A 120 -9.50 0.03 -26.25
C ASP A 120 -8.67 -0.38 -25.00
N ASP A 121 -7.71 0.45 -24.60
CA ASP A 121 -6.79 0.24 -23.50
C ASP A 121 -7.09 1.17 -22.31
N LEU A 122 -6.37 0.94 -21.23
CA LEU A 122 -6.41 1.71 -19.99
C LEU A 122 -5.04 2.30 -19.71
N LEU A 123 -5.02 3.58 -19.37
CA LEU A 123 -3.86 4.21 -18.76
C LEU A 123 -4.05 4.22 -17.26
N VAL A 124 -3.08 3.70 -16.54
CA VAL A 124 -3.18 3.42 -15.10
C VAL A 124 -1.98 4.06 -14.42
N ALA A 125 -2.24 4.99 -13.51
CA ALA A 125 -1.23 5.59 -12.66
C ALA A 125 -1.14 4.81 -11.35
N SER A 126 0.06 4.36 -11.00
CA SER A 126 0.36 3.63 -9.77
C SER A 126 1.69 4.12 -9.21
N TRP A 127 1.62 4.80 -8.07
CA TRP A 127 2.77 5.45 -7.44
C TRP A 127 3.57 6.36 -8.40
N PHE A 128 4.81 6.01 -8.78
CA PHE A 128 5.63 6.82 -9.69
C PHE A 128 5.32 6.49 -11.15
N ASP A 129 4.66 5.37 -11.42
CA ASP A 129 4.53 4.82 -12.74
C ASP A 129 3.18 5.12 -13.38
N VAL A 130 3.21 5.28 -14.70
CA VAL A 130 2.05 5.27 -15.57
C VAL A 130 2.20 4.10 -16.54
N PHE A 131 1.21 3.24 -16.56
CA PHE A 131 1.15 2.07 -17.44
C PHE A 131 0.10 2.29 -18.52
N ARG A 132 0.35 1.76 -19.72
CA ARG A 132 -0.71 1.44 -20.67
C ARG A 132 -0.97 -0.05 -20.61
N ILE A 133 -2.17 -0.42 -20.19
CA ILE A 133 -2.58 -1.81 -19.97
C ILE A 133 -3.79 -2.09 -20.86
N THR A 134 -3.75 -3.18 -21.61
CA THR A 134 -4.91 -3.63 -22.39
C THR A 134 -6.04 -4.04 -21.45
N THR A 135 -7.27 -4.03 -21.94
CA THR A 135 -8.41 -4.59 -21.19
C THR A 135 -8.30 -6.10 -20.98
N GLY A 136 -7.31 -6.78 -21.58
CA GLY A 136 -6.94 -8.17 -21.31
C GLY A 136 -5.88 -8.36 -20.22
N GLY A 137 -5.29 -7.28 -19.70
CA GLY A 137 -4.28 -7.31 -18.64
C GLY A 137 -2.82 -7.26 -19.10
N GLU A 138 -2.57 -7.16 -20.39
CA GLU A 138 -1.21 -7.03 -20.94
C GLU A 138 -0.69 -5.59 -20.80
N VAL A 139 0.49 -5.42 -20.22
CA VAL A 139 1.18 -4.12 -20.13
C VAL A 139 1.90 -3.84 -21.46
N ILE A 140 1.49 -2.77 -22.15
CA ILE A 140 2.08 -2.33 -23.42
C ILE A 140 3.37 -1.53 -23.16
N TRP A 141 3.33 -0.61 -22.20
CA TRP A 141 4.49 0.18 -21.79
C TRP A 141 4.31 0.74 -20.36
N GLN A 142 5.43 1.17 -19.80
CA GLN A 142 5.53 1.84 -18.50
C GLN A 142 6.34 3.14 -18.65
N PHE A 143 5.91 4.17 -17.95
CA PHE A 143 6.57 5.47 -17.85
C PHE A 143 6.72 5.86 -16.38
N GLU A 144 7.96 6.07 -15.94
CA GLU A 144 8.25 6.50 -14.57
C GLU A 144 8.28 8.03 -14.50
N HIS A 145 7.37 8.60 -13.73
CA HIS A 145 7.31 10.02 -13.42
C HIS A 145 8.20 10.36 -12.21
N ILE A 146 8.88 11.52 -12.26
CA ILE A 146 9.82 11.91 -11.19
C ILE A 146 9.18 12.13 -9.80
N GLY A 147 7.86 12.34 -9.77
CA GLY A 147 7.04 12.53 -8.58
C GLY A 147 5.91 11.51 -8.53
N VAL A 148 5.33 11.27 -7.35
CA VAL A 148 4.22 10.32 -7.18
C VAL A 148 3.02 10.83 -7.97
N VAL A 149 2.58 10.08 -8.97
CA VAL A 149 1.48 10.45 -9.86
C VAL A 149 0.19 10.50 -9.05
N GLU A 150 -0.45 11.67 -9.00
CA GLU A 150 -1.73 11.87 -8.33
C GLU A 150 -2.89 11.91 -9.32
N HIS A 151 -2.64 12.38 -10.55
CA HIS A 151 -3.68 12.53 -11.57
C HIS A 151 -3.20 12.18 -12.97
N ILE A 152 -4.10 11.54 -13.72
CA ILE A 152 -3.97 11.29 -15.16
C ILE A 152 -5.22 11.82 -15.85
N LEU A 153 -5.05 12.68 -16.85
CA LEU A 153 -6.15 13.41 -17.48
C LEU A 153 -6.04 13.33 -19.01
N GLY A 154 -7.10 12.87 -19.66
CA GLY A 154 -7.21 12.90 -21.12
C GLY A 154 -7.33 14.32 -21.67
N LEU A 155 -6.54 14.63 -22.70
CA LEU A 155 -6.51 15.91 -23.42
C LEU A 155 -6.86 15.75 -24.92
N GLY A 156 -7.70 14.77 -25.25
CA GLY A 156 -7.99 14.41 -26.65
C GLY A 156 -6.91 13.47 -27.17
N GLU A 157 -6.01 13.97 -28.01
CA GLU A 157 -4.92 13.17 -28.63
C GLU A 157 -3.70 12.99 -27.73
N ARG A 158 -3.75 13.44 -26.48
CA ARG A 158 -2.65 13.35 -25.50
C ARG A 158 -3.19 13.16 -24.10
N VAL A 159 -2.30 12.87 -23.16
CA VAL A 159 -2.63 12.72 -21.75
C VAL A 159 -1.69 13.57 -20.89
N ALA A 160 -2.26 14.26 -19.90
CA ALA A 160 -1.49 14.96 -18.88
C ALA A 160 -1.32 14.06 -17.64
N VAL A 161 -0.08 13.94 -17.20
CA VAL A 161 0.32 13.27 -15.97
C VAL A 161 0.79 14.35 -15.00
N LEU A 162 0.21 14.34 -13.80
CA LEU A 162 0.59 15.25 -12.72
C LEU A 162 1.05 14.41 -11.53
N GLY A 163 2.25 14.69 -11.05
CA GLY A 163 2.77 14.09 -9.83
C GLY A 163 3.10 15.12 -8.76
N ASP A 164 3.30 14.63 -7.55
CA ASP A 164 3.77 15.39 -6.40
C ASP A 164 5.18 14.94 -6.01
N ASP A 165 6.08 15.90 -5.83
CA ASP A 165 7.41 15.64 -5.27
C ASP A 165 7.30 15.60 -3.75
N ARG A 166 7.03 14.40 -3.22
CA ARG A 166 7.00 14.13 -1.77
C ARG A 166 8.32 14.47 -1.07
N LYS A 167 9.42 14.72 -1.80
CA LYS A 167 10.74 15.07 -1.25
C LYS A 167 10.94 16.59 -1.11
N GLY A 168 10.03 17.42 -1.64
CA GLY A 168 9.96 18.86 -1.42
C GLY A 168 11.13 19.68 -1.96
N ARG A 169 11.89 19.14 -2.93
CA ARG A 169 13.07 19.83 -3.49
C ARG A 169 12.70 20.63 -4.73
N THR A 170 11.83 20.10 -5.58
CA THR A 170 11.40 20.73 -6.84
C THR A 170 9.97 20.30 -7.17
N PRO A 171 9.06 21.22 -7.55
CA PRO A 171 7.72 20.83 -7.99
C PRO A 171 7.84 19.84 -9.15
N ALA A 172 7.18 18.68 -9.05
CA ALA A 172 7.19 17.73 -10.15
C ALA A 172 6.50 18.36 -11.38
N PRO A 173 7.09 18.26 -12.58
CA PRO A 173 6.54 18.86 -13.77
C PRO A 173 5.24 18.15 -14.16
N MET A 174 4.34 18.87 -14.81
CA MET A 174 3.27 18.22 -15.57
C MET A 174 3.87 17.65 -16.85
N VAL A 175 3.69 16.36 -17.08
CA VAL A 175 4.17 15.67 -18.28
C VAL A 175 3.00 15.46 -19.24
N ILE A 176 3.17 15.84 -20.51
CA ILE A 176 2.20 15.57 -21.57
C ILE A 176 2.73 14.41 -22.41
N LEU A 177 2.04 13.28 -22.34
CA LEU A 177 2.39 12.06 -23.06
C LEU A 177 1.52 11.89 -24.30
N ASP A 178 2.12 11.32 -25.33
CA ASP A 178 1.43 10.66 -26.43
C ASP A 178 1.40 9.16 -26.10
N PRO A 179 0.25 8.58 -25.73
CA PRO A 179 0.19 7.18 -25.31
C PRO A 179 0.51 6.17 -26.41
N ASP A 180 0.49 6.59 -27.69
CA ASP A 180 0.88 5.76 -28.83
C ASP A 180 2.38 5.87 -29.15
N MET A 181 3.05 6.89 -28.60
CA MET A 181 4.50 7.08 -28.69
C MET A 181 5.11 7.31 -27.29
N PRO A 182 5.21 6.27 -26.46
CA PRO A 182 5.76 6.42 -25.12
C PRO A 182 7.21 6.93 -25.20
N PRO A 183 7.61 7.85 -24.29
CA PRO A 183 8.94 8.42 -24.30
C PRO A 183 10.00 7.34 -24.06
N ARG A 184 11.15 7.49 -24.72
CA ARG A 184 12.30 6.61 -24.48
C ARG A 184 12.99 7.08 -23.20
N HIS A 185 13.50 6.13 -22.43
CA HIS A 185 14.16 6.36 -21.13
C HIS A 185 15.32 7.38 -21.21
N ASP A 186 15.85 7.67 -22.41
CA ASP A 186 16.92 8.64 -22.66
C ASP A 186 16.47 10.11 -22.76
N ASP A 187 15.16 10.41 -22.82
CA ASP A 187 14.65 11.77 -23.05
C ASP A 187 14.53 12.62 -21.77
N TYR A 188 14.91 12.07 -20.61
CA TYR A 188 14.99 12.85 -19.37
C TYR A 188 16.22 13.74 -19.41
N LEU A 189 16.03 14.97 -19.87
CA LEU A 189 16.94 16.07 -19.58
C LEU A 189 17.20 16.10 -18.07
N THR A 190 18.41 15.70 -17.69
CA THR A 190 19.07 16.06 -16.44
C THR A 190 18.93 17.57 -16.27
N ALA A 191 18.01 18.00 -15.43
CA ALA A 191 18.11 19.30 -14.78
C ALA A 191 19.17 19.20 -13.67
N GLU A 192 20.40 18.83 -14.03
CA GLU A 192 21.56 19.17 -13.23
C GLU A 192 21.79 20.66 -13.46
N GLU A 193 21.38 21.48 -12.51
CA GLU A 193 22.04 22.77 -12.35
C GLU A 193 23.55 22.50 -12.24
N PRO A 194 24.41 23.21 -12.98
CA PRO A 194 25.84 22.95 -12.93
C PRO A 194 26.34 23.27 -11.51
N ALA A 195 26.58 22.22 -10.73
CA ALA A 195 27.29 22.35 -9.47
C ALA A 195 28.69 22.87 -9.77
N GLU A 196 29.05 23.98 -9.13
CA GLU A 196 30.41 24.51 -9.07
C GLU A 196 31.41 23.36 -8.82
N PRO A 197 32.56 23.31 -9.54
CA PRO A 197 33.43 22.15 -9.51
C PRO A 197 34.03 21.95 -8.11
N SER A 198 33.49 20.99 -7.36
CA SER A 198 34.16 20.44 -6.18
C SER A 198 35.27 19.51 -6.67
N SER A 199 36.50 19.78 -6.23
CA SER A 199 37.74 19.06 -6.55
C SER A 199 37.59 17.55 -6.74
N ASP A 200 38.13 17.05 -7.87
CA ASP A 200 38.20 15.63 -8.30
C ASP A 200 38.93 14.67 -7.33
N GLU A 201 39.33 15.11 -6.14
CA GLU A 201 40.05 14.26 -5.17
C GLU A 201 39.15 13.24 -4.45
N PHE A 202 37.83 13.31 -4.60
CA PHE A 202 36.92 12.41 -3.89
C PHE A 202 35.68 12.00 -4.71
N SER A 203 35.83 11.76 -6.02
CA SER A 203 34.72 11.28 -6.86
C SER A 203 34.51 9.77 -6.80
N GLY A 204 35.45 8.99 -6.25
CA GLY A 204 35.37 7.51 -6.25
C GLY A 204 35.39 6.89 -7.66
N SER A 205 35.54 7.70 -8.72
CA SER A 205 35.78 7.25 -10.08
C SER A 205 37.23 6.77 -10.20
N LEU A 206 37.42 5.66 -10.93
CA LEU A 206 38.75 5.16 -11.24
C LEU A 206 39.52 6.21 -12.04
N SER A 207 40.81 6.35 -11.76
CA SER A 207 41.68 7.20 -12.58
C SER A 207 41.83 6.62 -14.00
N GLU A 208 42.12 7.44 -15.01
CA GLU A 208 42.37 6.97 -16.38
C GLU A 208 43.48 5.90 -16.45
N GLU A 209 44.42 5.88 -15.49
CA GLU A 209 45.44 4.85 -15.38
C GLU A 209 44.90 3.51 -14.87
N GLU A 210 43.92 3.53 -13.96
CA GLU A 210 43.28 2.33 -13.41
C GLU A 210 42.29 1.70 -14.41
N GLU A 211 41.56 2.53 -15.17
CA GLU A 211 40.72 2.06 -16.28
C GLU A 211 41.57 1.35 -17.36
N GLN A 212 42.74 1.92 -17.68
CA GLN A 212 43.70 1.30 -18.60
C GLN A 212 44.34 0.00 -18.07
N MET A 213 44.39 -0.20 -16.76
CA MET A 213 44.82 -1.47 -16.16
C MET A 213 43.70 -2.50 -16.14
N ALA A 214 42.45 -2.09 -15.91
CA ALA A 214 41.29 -2.97 -15.94
C ALA A 214 41.02 -3.54 -17.35
N ASP A 215 41.26 -2.75 -18.41
CA ASP A 215 41.07 -3.18 -19.81
C ASP A 215 42.18 -4.11 -20.34
N LYS A 216 43.29 -4.27 -19.62
CA LYS A 216 44.37 -5.19 -20.01
C LYS A 216 44.06 -6.61 -19.55
N ARG A 217 43.38 -7.39 -20.40
CA ARG A 217 43.29 -8.84 -20.26
C ARG A 217 44.69 -9.48 -20.17
N PRO A 218 44.98 -10.35 -19.18
CA PRO A 218 46.24 -11.08 -19.14
C PRO A 218 46.35 -12.02 -20.34
N ALA A 219 47.53 -12.09 -20.95
CA ALA A 219 47.81 -13.08 -21.97
C ALA A 219 47.83 -14.49 -21.33
N LEU A 220 46.99 -15.39 -21.82
CA LEU A 220 46.93 -16.79 -21.37
C LEU A 220 48.26 -17.49 -21.67
N PRO A 221 48.86 -18.20 -20.68
CA PRO A 221 50.03 -19.04 -20.93
C PRO A 221 49.73 -20.11 -21.98
N GLU A 222 50.71 -20.45 -22.81
CA GLU A 222 50.58 -21.38 -23.94
C GLU A 222 50.09 -22.79 -23.55
N GLN A 223 50.20 -23.13 -22.26
CA GLN A 223 49.75 -24.39 -21.64
C GLN A 223 48.24 -24.43 -21.36
N ALA A 224 47.53 -23.29 -21.40
CA ALA A 224 46.08 -23.23 -21.17
C ALA A 224 45.23 -23.58 -22.41
N ARG A 225 45.85 -23.72 -23.59
CA ARG A 225 45.13 -24.10 -24.83
C ARG A 225 44.63 -25.55 -24.83
N GLY A 226 45.29 -26.45 -24.09
CA GLY A 226 44.87 -27.85 -24.00
C GLY A 226 43.64 -28.10 -23.11
N ILE A 227 43.24 -27.12 -22.28
CA ILE A 227 42.11 -27.24 -21.35
C ILE A 227 40.78 -26.85 -22.04
N LEU A 228 40.85 -26.05 -23.12
CA LEU A 228 39.68 -25.65 -23.91
C LEU A 228 39.17 -26.76 -24.83
N ASP A 229 40.03 -27.66 -25.31
CA ASP A 229 39.64 -28.81 -26.13
C ASP A 229 38.83 -29.86 -25.33
N THR A 230 38.93 -29.87 -24.00
CA THR A 230 38.14 -30.75 -23.12
C THR A 230 36.76 -30.19 -22.76
N LEU A 231 36.44 -28.95 -23.16
CA LEU A 231 35.15 -28.31 -22.89
C LEU A 231 34.15 -28.43 -24.06
N GLU A 232 34.57 -28.99 -25.20
CA GLU A 232 33.72 -29.22 -26.38
C GLU A 232 33.15 -30.66 -26.47
N GLU A 233 33.42 -31.53 -25.49
CA GLU A 233 32.71 -32.81 -25.37
C GLU A 233 31.30 -32.57 -24.80
N GLU A 234 30.29 -32.73 -25.67
CA GLU A 234 28.87 -32.66 -25.34
C GLU A 234 28.53 -33.54 -24.12
N ILE A 235 28.24 -32.90 -22.99
CA ILE A 235 27.62 -33.57 -21.83
C ILE A 235 26.15 -33.80 -22.17
N GLU A 236 25.81 -35.04 -22.49
CA GLU A 236 24.43 -35.50 -22.66
C GLU A 236 23.75 -35.52 -21.28
N ILE A 237 23.08 -34.42 -20.92
CA ILE A 237 22.30 -34.32 -19.67
C ILE A 237 21.00 -35.13 -19.87
N LYS A 238 20.97 -36.34 -19.34
CA LYS A 238 19.70 -37.02 -19.05
C LYS A 238 19.02 -36.29 -17.90
N VAL A 239 17.97 -35.53 -18.21
CA VAL A 239 17.04 -35.02 -17.19
C VAL A 239 16.24 -36.20 -16.68
N ASP A 240 16.60 -36.69 -15.49
CA ASP A 240 15.69 -37.51 -14.69
C ASP A 240 14.84 -36.54 -13.86
N GLU A 241 13.53 -36.55 -14.06
CA GLU A 241 12.58 -35.77 -13.26
C GLU A 241 12.58 -36.30 -11.82
N GLN A 242 13.45 -35.76 -10.96
CA GLN A 242 13.42 -36.04 -9.53
C GLN A 242 13.42 -34.74 -8.71
N ALA A 243 12.24 -34.44 -8.16
CA ALA A 243 11.95 -33.76 -6.90
C ALA A 243 12.91 -32.62 -6.45
N VAL A 244 12.69 -31.39 -6.95
CA VAL A 244 13.34 -30.16 -6.43
C VAL A 244 12.33 -29.22 -5.75
N GLU A 245 11.03 -29.54 -5.74
CA GLU A 245 10.00 -28.66 -5.15
C GLU A 245 10.12 -28.49 -3.62
N ALA A 246 10.76 -29.42 -2.90
CA ALA A 246 10.81 -29.37 -1.44
C ALA A 246 11.77 -28.29 -0.90
N ASP A 247 12.91 -28.04 -1.55
CA ASP A 247 13.93 -27.09 -1.06
C ASP A 247 13.50 -25.62 -1.25
N LEU A 248 12.82 -25.31 -2.36
CA LEU A 248 12.40 -23.92 -2.65
C LEU A 248 11.37 -23.39 -1.64
N LEU A 249 10.46 -24.25 -1.18
CA LEU A 249 9.48 -23.91 -0.14
C LEU A 249 10.15 -23.73 1.23
N GLU A 250 11.17 -24.53 1.53
CA GLU A 250 11.92 -24.44 2.78
C GLU A 250 12.80 -23.18 2.82
N ASP A 251 13.45 -22.82 1.72
CA ASP A 251 14.25 -21.60 1.57
C ASP A 251 13.40 -20.32 1.63
N LEU A 252 12.23 -20.31 0.96
CA LEU A 252 11.28 -19.20 1.05
C LEU A 252 10.68 -19.08 2.46
N SER A 253 10.34 -20.20 3.10
CA SER A 253 9.87 -20.21 4.49
C SER A 253 10.94 -19.75 5.48
N ALA A 254 12.21 -20.10 5.26
CA ALA A 254 13.33 -19.64 6.07
C ALA A 254 13.55 -18.13 5.90
N SER A 255 13.44 -17.63 4.67
CA SER A 255 13.53 -16.19 4.36
C SER A 255 12.38 -15.40 4.98
N ALA A 256 11.16 -15.93 4.96
CA ALA A 256 9.99 -15.29 5.60
C ALA A 256 10.12 -15.21 7.12
N ARG A 257 10.68 -16.25 7.78
CA ARG A 257 10.94 -16.23 9.23
C ARG A 257 12.05 -15.25 9.65
N ALA A 258 12.89 -14.80 8.72
CA ALA A 258 13.95 -13.84 9.00
C ALA A 258 13.44 -12.40 9.14
N ILE A 259 12.22 -12.12 8.69
CA ILE A 259 11.59 -10.80 8.84
C ILE A 259 10.90 -10.77 10.21
N ASN A 260 11.30 -9.81 11.06
CA ASN A 260 10.64 -9.59 12.36
C ASN A 260 9.31 -8.87 12.19
N LEU A 261 8.22 -9.42 12.73
CA LEU A 261 6.95 -8.71 12.82
C LEU A 261 6.88 -8.00 14.18
N PRO A 262 6.45 -6.72 14.24
CA PRO A 262 6.37 -6.02 15.52
C PRO A 262 5.32 -6.66 16.44
N PRO A 263 5.51 -6.61 17.77
CA PRO A 263 4.57 -7.20 18.71
C PRO A 263 3.25 -6.43 18.72
N VAL A 264 2.16 -7.09 19.09
CA VAL A 264 0.86 -6.48 19.30
C VAL A 264 0.68 -6.16 20.78
N ALA A 265 0.78 -4.88 21.14
CA ALA A 265 0.55 -4.40 22.49
C ALA A 265 -0.95 -4.31 22.81
N ASN A 266 -1.36 -4.85 23.96
CA ASN A 266 -2.76 -4.80 24.41
C ASN A 266 -2.83 -4.36 25.88
N ALA A 267 -3.16 -3.09 26.12
CA ALA A 267 -3.31 -2.51 27.45
C ALA A 267 -4.65 -2.86 28.15
N GLY A 268 -5.57 -3.51 27.43
CA GLY A 268 -6.95 -3.79 27.87
C GLY A 268 -7.93 -2.64 27.58
N ASP A 269 -9.22 -2.92 27.77
CA ASP A 269 -10.30 -1.96 27.52
C ASP A 269 -10.34 -0.85 28.58
N ASP A 270 -10.87 0.32 28.20
CA ASP A 270 -11.12 1.44 29.10
C ASP A 270 -12.03 1.05 30.28
N ARG A 271 -11.74 1.60 31.46
CA ARG A 271 -12.39 1.20 32.72
C ARG A 271 -12.95 2.38 33.50
N THR A 272 -14.08 2.16 34.14
CA THR A 272 -14.58 3.04 35.22
C THR A 272 -14.48 2.31 36.55
N VAL A 273 -13.91 2.95 37.56
CA VAL A 273 -13.73 2.39 38.91
C VAL A 273 -14.22 3.38 39.96
N ASP A 274 -14.81 2.86 41.03
CA ASP A 274 -15.26 3.69 42.15
C ASP A 274 -14.11 3.97 43.11
N VAL A 275 -14.04 5.20 43.64
CA VAL A 275 -13.06 5.57 44.66
C VAL A 275 -13.46 5.12 46.07
N ASP A 276 -12.46 4.87 46.91
CA ASP A 276 -12.64 4.60 48.34
C ASP A 276 -12.92 5.87 49.16
N GLU A 277 -13.10 5.72 50.48
CA GLU A 277 -13.36 6.84 51.40
C GLU A 277 -12.25 7.92 51.41
N GLU A 278 -11.05 7.60 50.90
CA GLU A 278 -9.93 8.52 50.75
C GLU A 278 -9.89 9.22 49.38
N GLY A 279 -10.87 8.95 48.50
CA GLY A 279 -10.96 9.51 47.15
C GLY A 279 -9.97 8.87 46.16
N LYS A 280 -9.52 7.63 46.41
CA LYS A 280 -8.59 6.91 45.54
C LYS A 280 -9.13 5.56 45.08
N ALA A 281 -8.69 5.09 43.92
CA ALA A 281 -9.01 3.76 43.40
C ALA A 281 -7.72 2.96 43.16
N THR A 282 -7.76 1.66 43.44
CA THR A 282 -6.65 0.72 43.13
C THR A 282 -7.01 -0.05 41.88
N VAL A 283 -6.16 0.02 40.85
CA VAL A 283 -6.42 -0.55 39.53
C VAL A 283 -5.29 -1.47 39.12
N LEU A 284 -5.64 -2.65 38.59
CA LEU A 284 -4.69 -3.58 37.97
C LEU A 284 -4.69 -3.33 36.46
N LEU A 285 -3.58 -2.78 35.97
CA LEU A 285 -3.26 -2.71 34.55
C LEU A 285 -2.75 -4.09 34.11
N ASP A 286 -3.26 -4.61 33.00
CA ASP A 286 -2.95 -5.96 32.53
C ASP A 286 -2.66 -5.96 31.03
N GLY A 287 -1.39 -6.12 30.71
CA GLY A 287 -0.83 -6.20 29.38
C GLY A 287 -0.59 -7.63 28.91
N GLY A 288 -1.03 -8.63 29.69
CA GLY A 288 -0.76 -10.04 29.44
C GLY A 288 -1.45 -10.61 28.20
N ARG A 289 -2.36 -9.86 27.56
CA ARG A 289 -2.96 -10.20 26.27
C ARG A 289 -2.13 -9.72 25.07
N SER A 290 -1.02 -9.05 25.32
CA SER A 290 -0.06 -8.70 24.27
C SER A 290 0.58 -9.98 23.74
N TYR A 291 0.84 -10.03 22.44
CA TYR A 291 1.47 -11.18 21.82
C TYR A 291 2.38 -10.75 20.67
N ASP A 292 3.33 -11.60 20.34
CA ASP A 292 4.20 -11.45 19.19
C ASP A 292 3.84 -12.54 18.16
N PRO A 293 3.50 -12.18 16.90
CA PRO A 293 3.15 -13.14 15.87
C PRO A 293 4.28 -14.10 15.43
N ASP A 294 5.54 -13.67 15.45
CA ASP A 294 6.67 -14.45 14.94
C ASP A 294 7.78 -14.73 15.97
N GLY A 295 7.63 -14.18 17.18
CA GLY A 295 8.58 -14.35 18.27
C GLY A 295 7.93 -14.41 19.66
N THR A 296 8.64 -13.87 20.64
CA THR A 296 8.18 -13.76 22.03
C THR A 296 8.41 -12.37 22.58
N ILE A 297 7.53 -11.92 23.47
CA ILE A 297 7.70 -10.62 24.14
C ILE A 297 8.77 -10.74 25.22
N GLU A 298 9.80 -9.90 25.13
CA GLU A 298 10.86 -9.78 26.14
C GLU A 298 10.60 -8.63 27.13
N GLY A 299 9.85 -7.60 26.74
CA GLY A 299 9.71 -6.38 27.53
C GLY A 299 8.28 -5.83 27.61
N TRP A 300 7.92 -5.34 28.80
CA TRP A 300 6.76 -4.50 29.03
C TRP A 300 7.22 -3.21 29.71
N ALA A 301 6.61 -2.08 29.35
CA ALA A 301 6.82 -0.82 30.05
C ALA A 301 5.49 -0.06 30.12
N TRP A 302 4.99 0.12 31.34
CA TRP A 302 3.84 0.94 31.62
C TRP A 302 4.28 2.37 31.92
N GLU A 303 3.67 3.35 31.27
CA GLU A 303 3.88 4.78 31.46
C GLU A 303 2.57 5.45 31.88
N ASP A 304 2.64 6.44 32.76
CA ASP A 304 1.50 7.33 33.02
C ASP A 304 1.28 8.34 31.88
N GLY A 305 0.20 9.12 31.94
CA GLY A 305 -0.10 10.17 30.95
C GLY A 305 0.94 11.30 30.88
N LYS A 306 2.00 11.28 31.71
CA LYS A 306 3.13 12.22 31.68
C LYS A 306 4.40 11.56 31.14
N GLY A 307 4.36 10.29 30.74
CA GLY A 307 5.50 9.53 30.26
C GLY A 307 6.41 8.99 31.38
N THR A 308 5.94 8.98 32.64
CA THR A 308 6.71 8.39 33.75
C THR A 308 6.48 6.88 33.76
N VAL A 309 7.55 6.09 33.73
CA VAL A 309 7.45 4.63 33.84
C VAL A 309 6.95 4.25 35.23
N ILE A 310 5.85 3.51 35.29
CA ILE A 310 5.18 3.06 36.52
C ILE A 310 5.33 1.55 36.77
N GLY A 311 5.82 0.80 35.79
CA GLY A 311 6.17 -0.61 35.94
C GLY A 311 6.67 -1.23 34.64
N ASP A 312 7.35 -2.37 34.76
CA ASP A 312 8.04 -3.09 33.69
C ASP A 312 7.55 -4.54 33.51
N THR A 313 6.48 -4.90 34.22
CA THR A 313 5.86 -6.22 34.17
C THR A 313 4.57 -6.20 33.35
N PRO A 314 4.10 -7.36 32.84
CA PRO A 314 2.83 -7.45 32.13
C PRO A 314 1.66 -6.89 32.95
N GLN A 315 1.68 -7.11 34.27
CA GLN A 315 0.66 -6.63 35.19
C GLN A 315 1.24 -5.65 36.20
N VAL A 316 0.60 -4.49 36.37
CA VAL A 316 1.03 -3.44 37.31
C VAL A 316 -0.17 -2.94 38.12
N ARG A 317 -0.01 -2.81 39.44
CA ARG A 317 -1.05 -2.23 40.31
C ARG A 317 -0.74 -0.76 40.58
N VAL A 318 -1.70 0.10 40.29
CA VAL A 318 -1.60 1.56 40.49
C VAL A 318 -2.69 2.06 41.42
N ARG A 319 -2.40 3.13 42.18
CA ARG A 319 -3.38 3.81 43.03
C ARG A 319 -3.56 5.23 42.52
N ILE A 320 -4.76 5.52 42.00
CA ILE A 320 -5.10 6.77 41.32
C ILE A 320 -6.13 7.57 42.13
N ALA A 321 -6.09 8.90 42.05
CA ALA A 321 -7.12 9.76 42.63
C ALA A 321 -8.35 9.85 41.72
N SER A 322 -9.47 10.38 42.22
CA SER A 322 -10.64 10.68 41.37
C SER A 322 -10.26 11.55 40.15
N GLY A 323 -10.83 11.24 39.00
CA GLY A 323 -10.49 11.85 37.72
C GLY A 323 -10.20 10.83 36.61
N VAL A 324 -9.77 11.35 35.46
CA VAL A 324 -9.42 10.55 34.28
C VAL A 324 -7.91 10.38 34.25
N HIS A 325 -7.45 9.13 34.18
CA HIS A 325 -6.03 8.77 34.07
C HIS A 325 -5.82 7.97 32.80
N VAL A 326 -4.75 8.29 32.08
CA VAL A 326 -4.34 7.56 30.86
C VAL A 326 -3.04 6.84 31.17
N PHE A 327 -2.95 5.58 30.75
CA PHE A 327 -1.75 4.77 30.85
C PHE A 327 -1.36 4.24 29.47
N HIS A 328 -0.07 4.18 29.20
CA HIS A 328 0.49 3.63 27.97
C HIS A 328 1.26 2.35 28.30
N LEU A 329 1.03 1.30 27.54
CA LEU A 329 1.81 0.08 27.56
C LEU A 329 2.69 0.04 26.32
N THR A 330 4.01 -0.03 26.50
CA THR A 330 4.97 -0.37 25.44
C THR A 330 5.36 -1.83 25.61
N VAL A 331 5.35 -2.58 24.51
CA VAL A 331 5.72 -3.99 24.47
C VAL A 331 6.87 -4.16 23.49
N THR A 332 7.90 -4.92 23.87
CA THR A 332 9.10 -5.16 23.05
C THR A 332 9.30 -6.65 22.82
N ASP A 333 9.56 -7.05 21.58
CA ASP A 333 9.83 -8.44 21.16
C ASP A 333 11.30 -8.87 21.38
N ASP A 334 11.59 -10.15 21.11
CA ASP A 334 12.92 -10.77 21.21
C ASP A 334 13.92 -10.30 20.14
N ARG A 335 13.46 -9.51 19.16
CA ARG A 335 14.30 -8.95 18.08
C ARG A 335 14.39 -7.43 18.15
N GLY A 336 13.88 -6.81 19.22
CA GLY A 336 13.98 -5.40 19.56
C GLY A 336 12.92 -4.47 18.95
N ALA A 337 11.90 -4.95 18.22
CA ALA A 337 10.81 -4.08 17.79
C ALA A 337 9.82 -3.86 18.94
N SER A 338 9.11 -2.73 18.90
CA SER A 338 8.20 -2.35 19.97
C SER A 338 6.96 -1.64 19.48
N THR A 339 5.84 -1.86 20.18
CA THR A 339 4.53 -1.27 19.88
C THR A 339 3.91 -0.70 21.14
N LYS A 340 3.07 0.33 21.01
CA LYS A 340 2.36 0.98 22.10
C LYS A 340 0.86 0.72 22.07
N SER A 341 0.26 0.62 23.24
CA SER A 341 -1.19 0.55 23.47
C SER A 341 -1.56 1.48 24.61
N MET A 342 -2.81 1.96 24.68
CA MET A 342 -3.26 2.86 25.74
C MET A 342 -4.54 2.35 26.40
N ILE A 343 -4.71 2.71 27.66
CA ILE A 343 -5.92 2.45 28.44
C ILE A 343 -6.29 3.70 29.24
N THR A 344 -7.56 4.06 29.20
CA THR A 344 -8.14 5.16 29.97
C THR A 344 -8.91 4.61 31.16
N VAL A 345 -8.62 5.16 32.34
CA VAL A 345 -9.27 4.79 33.60
C VAL A 345 -9.94 6.00 34.21
N GLN A 346 -11.27 5.96 34.31
CA GLN A 346 -12.06 6.96 35.01
C GLN A 346 -12.33 6.51 36.45
N ALA A 347 -11.72 7.20 37.42
CA ALA A 347 -11.99 7.00 38.84
C ALA A 347 -13.04 8.01 39.31
N ARG A 348 -14.17 7.56 39.85
CA ARG A 348 -15.26 8.44 40.29
C ARG A 348 -15.82 8.11 41.66
#